data_AF-A0A2A3VHH0-F1
#
_entry.id   AF-A0A2A3VHH0-F1
#
_cell.length_a   1.000
_cell.length_b   1.000
_cell.length_c   1.000
_cell.angle_alpha   90.00
_cell.angle_beta   90.00
_cell.angle_gamma   90.00
#
_symmetry.space_group_name_H-M   'P 1'
#
loop_
_entity.id
_entity.type
_entity.pdbx_description
1 polymer ?
#
loop_
_entity_poly.entity_id
_entity_poly.type
_entity_poly.pdbx_seq_one_letter_code
_entity_poly.pdbx_strand_id
1 'polypeptide(L)' 'MYTARLADVVYVLHAFQKKTQATSKRDIELARQRFALLSRK' A
#
# COMPACT_ATOMS: atom_id res chain seq x y z
N MET A 1 -0.54 3.15 -4.95
CA MET A 1 0.87 2.73 -4.98
C MET A 1 1.38 2.85 -3.56
N TYR A 2 1.69 1.72 -2.92
CA TYR A 2 2.16 1.69 -1.52
C TYR A 2 3.59 1.21 -1.53
N THR A 3 4.51 2.07 -1.08
CA THR A 3 5.94 1.78 -1.01
C THR A 3 6.36 1.82 0.45
N ALA A 4 6.72 0.66 1.00
CA ALA A 4 7.49 0.61 2.26
C ALA A 4 8.98 0.65 1.88
N ARG A 5 9.74 1.59 2.46
CA ARG A 5 11.16 1.77 2.14
C ARG A 5 11.99 1.22 3.29
N LEU A 6 12.77 0.18 3.04
CA LEU A 6 13.75 -0.37 3.98
C LEU A 6 15.12 -0.39 3.28
N ALA A 7 16.01 0.49 3.74
CA ALA A 7 17.41 0.73 3.37
C ALA A 7 17.73 0.87 1.86
N ASP A 8 17.43 -0.11 1.01
CA ASP A 8 17.80 -0.09 -0.42
C ASP A 8 16.80 -0.82 -1.34
N VAL A 9 15.65 -1.25 -0.82
CA VAL A 9 14.68 -2.03 -1.60
C VAL A 9 13.27 -1.46 -1.49
N VAL A 10 12.61 -1.28 -2.64
CA VAL A 10 11.20 -0.87 -2.70
C VAL A 10 10.33 -2.11 -2.65
N TYR A 11 9.68 -2.34 -1.51
CA TYR A 11 8.68 -3.39 -1.40
C TYR A 11 7.35 -2.86 -1.92
N VAL A 12 6.87 -3.45 -3.02
CA VAL A 12 5.53 -3.17 -3.57
C VAL A 12 4.55 -4.14 -2.93
N LEU A 13 3.82 -3.67 -1.92
CA LEU A 13 2.87 -4.51 -1.17
C LEU A 13 1.65 -4.89 -2.01
N HIS A 14 1.20 -3.97 -2.86
CA HIS A 14 0.00 -4.15 -3.65
C HIS A 14 -0.04 -3.18 -4.83
N ALA A 15 -0.29 -3.73 -6.02
CA ALA A 15 -0.62 -2.99 -7.22
C ALA A 15 -2.08 -3.26 -7.57
N PHE A 16 -2.82 -2.20 -7.89
CA PHE A 16 -4.19 -2.29 -8.38
C PHE A 16 -4.36 -1.37 -9.58
N GLN A 17 -5.21 -1.76 -10.51
CA GLN A 17 -5.58 -0.92 -11.63
C GLN A 17 -6.52 0.18 -11.14
N LYS A 18 -6.11 1.44 -11.24
CA LYS A 18 -7.02 2.56 -11.01
C LYS A 18 -8.06 2.58 -12.13
N LYS A 19 -9.32 2.35 -11.78
CA LYS A 19 -10.47 2.50 -12.69
C LYS A 19 -11.06 3.92 -12.65
N THR A 20 -10.64 4.73 -11.68
CA THR A 20 -11.09 6.11 -11.43
C THR A 20 -9.90 7.01 -11.11
N GLN A 21 -10.03 8.32 -11.39
CA GLN A 21 -8.96 9.31 -11.12
C GLN A 21 -8.62 9.38 -9.61
N ALA A 22 -9.66 9.39 -8.77
CA ALA A 22 -9.52 9.30 -7.33
C ALA A 22 -9.40 7.83 -6.88
N THR A 23 -8.43 7.55 -6.01
CA THR A 23 -8.32 6.26 -5.33
C THR A 23 -9.51 6.08 -4.39
N SER A 24 -10.16 4.90 -4.41
CA SER A 24 -11.30 4.67 -3.54
C SER A 24 -10.88 4.70 -2.05
N LYS A 25 -11.76 5.20 -1.17
CA LYS A 25 -11.49 5.21 0.29
C LYS A 25 -11.24 3.80 0.83
N ARG A 26 -11.91 2.80 0.25
CA ARG A 26 -11.73 1.38 0.59
C ARG A 26 -10.31 0.90 0.33
N ASP A 27 -9.73 1.28 -0.81
CA ASP A 27 -8.35 0.88 -1.16
C ASP A 27 -7.33 1.54 -0.23
N ILE A 28 -7.56 2.80 0.14
CA ILE A 28 -6.74 3.54 1.11
C ILE A 28 -6.76 2.86 2.48
N GLU A 29 -7.95 2.49 2.97
CA GLU A 29 -8.10 1.83 4.26
C GLU A 29 -7.42 0.45 4.28
N LEU A 30 -7.66 -0.34 3.24
CA LEU A 30 -7.07 -1.67 3.09
C LEU A 30 -5.55 -1.64 3.12
N ALA A 31 -4.95 -0.62 2.52
CA ALA A 31 -3.51 -0.48 2.50
C ALA A 31 -2.93 -0.02 3.83
N ARG A 32 -3.63 0.83 4.58
CA ARG A 32 -3.24 1.21 5.94
C ARG A 32 -3.18 -0.02 6.85
N GLN A 33 -4.18 -0.88 6.76
CA GLN A 33 -4.24 -2.13 7.52
C GLN A 33 -3.07 -3.07 7.16
N ARG A 34 -2.80 -3.26 5.86
CA ARG A 34 -1.70 -4.12 5.40
C ARG A 34 -0.31 -3.59 5.76
N PHE A 35 -0.12 -2.27 5.68
CA PHE A 35 1.12 -1.64 6.12
C PHE A 35 1.34 -1.84 7.62
N ALA A 36 0.31 -1.64 8.45
CA ALA A 36 0.39 -1.87 9.88
C ALA A 36 0.70 -3.33 10.24
N LEU A 37 0.18 -4.30 9.48
CA LEU A 37 0.51 -5.72 9.66
C LEU A 37 1.98 -6.03 9.36
N LEU A 38 2.57 -5.37 8.35
CA LEU A 38 3.96 -5.59 7.96
C LEU A 38 4.97 -4.88 8.87
N SER A 39 4.60 -3.75 9.47
CA SER A 39 5.46 -3.00 10.40
C SER A 39 5.54 -3.61 11.82
N ARG A 40 4.79 -4.68 12.11
CA ARG A 40 4.70 -5.29 13.44
C ARG A 40 5.55 -6.56 13.60
N LYS A 41 6.65 -6.68 12.86
CA LYS A 41 7.61 -7.79 12.94
C LYS A 41 9.01 -7.29 13.26
#